data_AF-A0A847GBQ1-F1
#
_entry.id   AF-A0A847GBQ1-F1
#
_cell.length_a   1.000
_cell.length_b   1.000
_cell.length_c   1.000
_cell.angle_alpha   90.00
_cell.angle_beta   90.00
_cell.angle_gamma   90.00
#
_symmetry.space_group_name_H-M   'P 1'
#
loop_
_entity.id
_entity.type
_entity.pdbx_description
1 polymer ?
#
loop_
_entity_poly.entity_id
_entity_poly.type
_entity_poly.pdbx_seq_one_letter_code
_entity_poly.pdbx_strand_id
1 'polypeptide(L)'
;MNAIDNAVNQFRALLEEQAARSERMLHAAPPKDFTSLPVVTVGLIDGDGIGPIITGQAARALEALLKDEISAGSVVLKRIEGLTIENRLARGEAVPSDILAEVKTCDVLLKGPTETPKGGAMESANVTLRRELDLYANVRPVSVPEEGIDWTFFRENTEGEYVLGSRGVELPGVLSMDFKVTTLPGTRRIARAAF
;
A
#
# COMPACT_ATOMS: atom_id res chain seq x y z
N MET A 1 20.85 -26.72 18.27
CA MET A 1 21.24 -25.87 17.12
C MET A 1 21.92 -24.64 17.67
N ASN A 2 23.06 -24.23 17.14
CA ASN A 2 23.74 -23.02 17.60
C ASN A 2 23.06 -21.76 16.99
N ALA A 3 23.41 -20.56 17.48
CA ALA A 3 22.77 -19.32 17.02
C ALA A 3 22.96 -19.05 15.52
N ILE A 4 24.06 -19.54 14.94
CA ILE A 4 24.34 -19.43 13.51
C ILE A 4 23.44 -20.37 12.70
N ASP A 5 23.25 -21.62 13.14
CA ASP A 5 22.38 -22.58 12.46
C ASP A 5 20.92 -22.05 12.42
N ASN A 6 20.46 -21.42 13.50
CA ASN A 6 19.14 -20.78 13.54
C ASN A 6 19.05 -19.63 12.54
N ALA A 7 20.07 -18.76 12.47
CA ALA A 7 20.13 -17.67 11.50
C ALA A 7 20.13 -18.18 10.04
N VAL A 8 20.85 -19.27 9.76
CA VAL A 8 20.88 -19.91 8.43
C VAL A 8 19.49 -20.43 8.06
N ASN A 9 18.78 -21.08 8.98
CA ASN A 9 17.43 -21.58 8.73
C ASN A 9 16.42 -20.44 8.53
N GLN A 10 16.52 -19.36 9.32
CA GLN A 10 15.69 -18.17 9.13
C GLN A 10 15.93 -17.53 7.75
N PHE A 11 17.19 -17.37 7.35
CA PHE A 11 17.53 -16.80 6.06
C PHE A 11 17.10 -17.70 4.90
N ARG A 12 17.20 -19.02 5.03
CA ARG A 12 16.67 -19.98 4.05
C ARG A 12 15.17 -19.78 3.84
N ALA A 13 14.38 -19.77 4.92
CA ALA A 13 12.94 -19.58 4.84
C ALA A 13 12.58 -18.23 4.19
N LEU A 14 13.33 -17.18 4.52
CA LEU A 14 13.18 -15.86 3.92
C LEU A 14 13.44 -15.88 2.40
N LEU A 15 14.52 -16.53 1.96
CA LEU A 15 14.85 -16.67 0.54
C LEU A 15 13.77 -17.45 -0.22
N GLU A 16 13.30 -18.57 0.33
CA GLU A 16 12.25 -19.39 -0.27
C GLU A 16 10.94 -18.59 -0.44
N GLU A 17 10.57 -17.80 0.58
CA GLU A 17 9.39 -16.94 0.54
C GLU A 17 9.52 -15.84 -0.53
N GLN A 18 10.67 -15.16 -0.60
CA GLN A 18 10.89 -14.10 -1.59
C GLN A 18 11.01 -14.64 -3.01
N ALA A 19 11.58 -15.83 -3.20
CA ALA A 19 11.58 -16.53 -4.48
C ALA A 19 10.14 -16.85 -4.93
N ALA A 20 9.33 -17.43 -4.05
CA ALA A 20 7.92 -17.70 -4.33
C ALA A 20 7.12 -16.41 -4.61
N ARG A 21 7.43 -15.31 -3.93
CA ARG A 21 6.83 -14.00 -4.19
C ARG A 21 7.21 -13.46 -5.57
N SER A 22 8.47 -13.57 -5.98
CA SER A 22 8.93 -13.20 -7.32
C SER A 22 8.18 -13.99 -8.40
N GLU A 23 8.00 -15.29 -8.21
CA GLU A 23 7.21 -16.13 -9.11
C GLU A 23 5.74 -15.70 -9.19
N ARG A 24 5.11 -15.36 -8.05
CA ARG A 24 3.73 -14.82 -8.07
C ARG A 24 3.63 -13.51 -8.85
N MET A 25 4.61 -12.63 -8.77
CA MET A 25 4.62 -11.38 -9.54
C MET A 25 4.71 -11.62 -11.05
N LEU A 26 5.47 -12.61 -11.49
CA LEU A 26 5.58 -12.96 -12.92
C LEU A 26 4.25 -13.45 -13.50
N HIS A 27 3.43 -14.10 -12.67
CA HIS A 27 2.14 -14.65 -13.04
C HIS A 27 0.96 -13.80 -12.56
N ALA A 28 1.22 -12.56 -12.13
CA ALA A 28 0.16 -11.66 -11.67
C ALA A 28 -0.80 -11.34 -12.82
N ALA A 29 -2.08 -11.17 -12.48
CA ALA A 29 -3.09 -10.74 -13.43
C ALA A 29 -2.71 -9.37 -14.04
N PRO A 30 -3.11 -9.09 -15.28
CA PRO A 30 -2.92 -7.76 -15.85
C PRO A 30 -3.63 -6.70 -14.99
N PRO A 31 -3.23 -5.42 -15.10
CA PRO A 31 -3.94 -4.33 -14.45
C PRO A 31 -5.43 -4.37 -14.77
N LYS A 32 -6.26 -4.05 -13.77
CA LYS A 32 -7.71 -3.97 -13.92
C LYS A 32 -8.05 -2.93 -14.98
N ASP A 33 -8.80 -3.33 -16.01
CA ASP A 33 -9.32 -2.43 -17.03
C ASP A 33 -10.64 -1.82 -16.54
N PHE A 34 -10.55 -0.61 -15.98
CA PHE A 34 -11.70 0.13 -15.47
C PHE A 34 -12.73 0.47 -16.56
N THR A 35 -12.33 0.52 -17.84
CA THR A 35 -13.25 0.86 -18.95
C THR A 35 -14.20 -0.27 -19.30
N SER A 36 -13.84 -1.50 -18.90
CA SER A 36 -14.67 -2.69 -19.10
C SER A 36 -15.66 -2.95 -17.95
N LEU A 37 -15.55 -2.20 -16.85
CA LEU A 37 -16.39 -2.40 -15.67
C LEU A 37 -17.76 -1.74 -15.87
N PRO A 38 -18.88 -2.46 -15.59
CA PRO A 38 -20.21 -1.86 -15.65
C PRO A 38 -20.41 -0.80 -14.56
N VAL A 39 -19.74 -0.96 -13.41
CA VAL A 39 -19.75 -0.03 -12.28
C VAL A 39 -18.35 0.02 -11.68
N VAL A 40 -17.85 1.23 -11.42
CA VAL A 40 -16.61 1.47 -10.67
C VAL A 40 -16.96 1.93 -9.26
N THR A 41 -16.53 1.17 -8.24
CA THR A 41 -16.73 1.51 -6.84
C THR A 41 -15.51 2.26 -6.29
N VAL A 42 -15.72 3.51 -5.89
CA VAL A 42 -14.70 4.36 -5.24
C VAL A 42 -14.91 4.34 -3.73
N GLY A 43 -14.02 3.67 -3.02
CA GLY A 43 -13.98 3.65 -1.56
C GLY A 43 -13.42 4.95 -0.99
N LEU A 44 -14.12 5.57 -0.06
CA LEU A 44 -13.76 6.81 0.61
C LEU A 44 -13.40 6.52 2.07
N ILE A 45 -12.15 6.73 2.46
CA ILE A 45 -11.65 6.45 3.81
C ILE A 45 -11.11 7.75 4.41
N ASP A 46 -11.73 8.25 5.48
CA ASP A 46 -11.37 9.55 6.03
C ASP A 46 -9.99 9.58 6.69
N GLY A 47 -9.59 8.49 7.36
CA GLY A 47 -8.32 8.40 8.09
C GLY A 47 -8.34 9.21 9.40
N ASP A 48 -7.18 9.74 9.78
CA ASP A 48 -6.89 10.33 11.08
C ASP A 48 -6.64 11.86 11.00
N GLY A 49 -6.74 12.55 12.13
CA GLY A 49 -6.41 13.97 12.24
C GLY A 49 -7.23 14.87 11.32
N ILE A 50 -6.59 15.57 10.38
CA ILE A 50 -7.27 16.41 9.37
C ILE A 50 -7.99 15.59 8.28
N GLY A 51 -7.84 14.26 8.30
CA GLY A 51 -8.33 13.33 7.30
C GLY A 51 -9.82 13.48 6.94
N PRO A 52 -10.75 13.50 7.91
CA PRO A 52 -12.18 13.71 7.63
C PRO A 52 -12.48 15.03 6.91
N ILE A 53 -11.75 16.10 7.24
CA ILE A 53 -11.95 17.41 6.63
C ILE A 53 -11.52 17.38 5.16
N ILE A 54 -10.29 16.92 4.88
CA ILE A 54 -9.74 16.95 3.52
C ILE A 54 -10.41 15.90 2.62
N THR A 55 -10.74 14.73 3.15
CA THR A 55 -11.45 13.67 2.40
C THR A 55 -12.88 14.09 2.11
N GLY A 56 -13.54 14.80 3.04
CA GLY A 56 -14.83 15.43 2.79
C GLY A 56 -14.79 16.42 1.63
N GLN A 57 -13.77 17.29 1.56
CA GLN A 57 -13.63 18.24 0.45
C GLN A 57 -13.27 17.55 -0.88
N ALA A 58 -12.38 16.55 -0.85
CA ALA A 58 -12.03 15.77 -2.03
C ALA A 58 -13.24 15.01 -2.57
N ALA A 59 -14.07 14.42 -1.70
CA ALA A 59 -15.32 13.77 -2.11
C ALA A 59 -16.30 14.74 -2.75
N ARG A 60 -16.48 15.95 -2.20
CA ARG A 60 -17.31 16.99 -2.83
C ARG A 60 -16.84 17.36 -4.23
N ALA A 61 -15.52 17.46 -4.43
CA ALA A 61 -14.95 17.72 -5.75
C ALA A 61 -15.20 16.55 -6.71
N LEU A 62 -15.02 15.31 -6.25
CA LEU A 62 -15.33 14.10 -7.04
C LEU A 62 -16.81 14.03 -7.43
N GLU A 63 -17.72 14.30 -6.51
CA GLU A 63 -19.17 14.33 -6.77
C GLU A 63 -19.55 15.35 -7.85
N ALA A 64 -18.88 16.51 -7.86
CA ALA A 64 -19.09 17.53 -8.88
C ALA A 64 -18.51 17.12 -10.25
N LEU A 65 -17.30 16.55 -10.26
CA LEU A 65 -16.60 16.15 -11.48
C LEU A 65 -17.21 14.91 -12.15
N LEU A 66 -17.78 13.99 -11.35
CA LEU A 66 -18.32 12.70 -11.80
C LEU A 66 -19.86 12.66 -11.69
N LYS A 67 -20.50 13.82 -11.72
CA LYS A 67 -21.95 13.96 -11.47
C LYS A 67 -22.76 13.08 -12.43
N ASP A 68 -22.38 13.04 -13.69
CA ASP A 68 -23.12 12.33 -14.74
C ASP A 68 -22.94 10.81 -14.61
N GLU A 69 -21.73 10.34 -14.31
CA GLU A 69 -21.40 8.94 -14.08
C GLU A 69 -22.07 8.39 -12.82
N ILE A 70 -22.09 9.18 -11.74
CA ILE A 70 -22.81 8.84 -10.51
C ILE A 70 -24.32 8.77 -10.79
N SER A 71 -24.88 9.73 -11.53
CA SER A 71 -26.30 9.74 -11.88
C SER A 71 -26.69 8.58 -12.79
N ALA A 72 -25.79 8.18 -13.68
CA ALA A 72 -25.93 7.02 -14.56
C ALA A 72 -25.71 5.68 -13.84
N GLY A 73 -25.16 5.70 -12.61
CA GLY A 73 -24.85 4.52 -11.83
C GLY A 73 -23.58 3.77 -12.26
N SER A 74 -22.77 4.33 -13.17
CA SER A 74 -21.49 3.75 -13.58
C SER A 74 -20.36 4.02 -12.59
N VAL A 75 -20.54 4.96 -11.66
CA VAL A 75 -19.64 5.20 -10.53
C VAL A 75 -20.43 5.22 -9.22
N VAL A 76 -19.93 4.52 -8.21
CA VAL A 76 -20.49 4.51 -6.85
C VAL A 76 -19.45 4.99 -5.86
N LEU A 77 -19.79 6.01 -5.07
CA LEU A 77 -18.98 6.44 -3.94
C LEU A 77 -19.41 5.69 -2.68
N LYS A 78 -18.49 4.95 -2.06
CA LYS A 78 -18.74 4.13 -0.87
C LYS A 78 -17.90 4.61 0.29
N ARG A 79 -18.51 5.05 1.38
CA ARG A 79 -17.79 5.39 2.62
C ARG A 79 -17.35 4.10 3.33
N ILE A 80 -16.10 4.06 3.76
CA ILE A 80 -15.52 2.96 4.54
C ILE A 80 -15.04 3.57 5.85
N GLU A 81 -15.59 3.08 6.96
CA GLU A 81 -15.33 3.60 8.30
C GLU A 81 -14.39 2.69 9.10
N GLY A 82 -13.93 3.18 10.25
CA GLY A 82 -13.19 2.39 11.24
C GLY A 82 -11.68 2.29 11.02
N LEU A 83 -11.10 2.84 9.95
CA LEU A 83 -9.63 2.86 9.77
C LEU A 83 -8.95 3.96 10.61
N THR A 84 -9.51 4.28 11.78
CA THR A 84 -8.96 5.29 12.68
C THR A 84 -7.87 4.70 13.57
N ILE A 85 -6.97 5.54 14.05
CA ILE A 85 -5.89 5.17 14.95
C ILE A 85 -6.41 4.54 16.25
N GLU A 86 -7.53 5.03 16.80
CA GLU A 86 -8.13 4.51 18.02
C GLU A 86 -8.62 3.06 17.83
N ASN A 87 -9.33 2.78 16.73
CA ASN A 87 -9.84 1.44 16.46
C ASN A 87 -8.69 0.46 16.17
N ARG A 88 -7.70 0.89 15.38
CA ARG A 88 -6.50 0.11 15.07
C ARG A 88 -5.72 -0.26 16.33
N LEU A 89 -5.52 0.70 17.24
CA LEU A 89 -4.87 0.47 18.53
C LEU A 89 -5.68 -0.45 19.44
N ALA A 90 -7.00 -0.26 19.51
CA ALA A 90 -7.88 -1.11 20.33
C ALA A 90 -7.86 -2.58 19.87
N ARG A 91 -7.70 -2.81 18.57
CA ARG A 91 -7.64 -4.15 17.98
C ARG A 91 -6.22 -4.71 17.85
N GLY A 92 -5.19 -3.87 18.02
CA GLY A 92 -3.80 -4.27 17.77
C GLY A 92 -3.51 -4.62 16.31
N GLU A 93 -4.33 -4.12 15.37
CA GLU A 93 -4.26 -4.45 13.94
C GLU A 93 -3.91 -3.19 13.14
N ALA A 94 -2.87 -3.25 12.31
CA ALA A 94 -2.49 -2.14 11.44
C ALA A 94 -3.63 -1.72 10.50
N VAL A 95 -4.39 -2.70 10.01
CA VAL A 95 -5.64 -2.52 9.26
C VAL A 95 -6.59 -3.62 9.74
N PRO A 96 -7.71 -3.28 10.43
CA PRO A 96 -8.67 -4.27 10.88
C PRO A 96 -9.18 -5.15 9.73
N SER A 97 -9.22 -6.46 9.94
CA SER A 97 -9.55 -7.45 8.91
C SER A 97 -10.90 -7.24 8.21
N ASP A 98 -11.93 -6.82 8.95
CA ASP A 98 -13.26 -6.45 8.44
C ASP A 98 -13.18 -5.25 7.50
N ILE A 99 -12.39 -4.24 7.87
CA ILE A 99 -12.18 -3.05 7.05
C ILE A 99 -11.35 -3.40 5.82
N LEU A 100 -10.33 -4.22 5.95
CA LEU A 100 -9.54 -4.69 4.81
C LEU A 100 -10.40 -5.45 3.80
N ALA A 101 -11.33 -6.28 4.28
CA ALA A 101 -12.28 -6.99 3.42
C ALA A 101 -13.16 -5.99 2.66
N GLU A 102 -13.65 -4.94 3.33
CA GLU A 102 -14.43 -3.87 2.71
C GLU A 102 -13.62 -3.07 1.67
N VAL A 103 -12.38 -2.74 1.99
CA VAL A 103 -11.44 -2.09 1.07
C VAL A 103 -11.23 -2.92 -0.20
N LYS A 104 -11.09 -4.25 -0.06
CA LYS A 104 -10.91 -5.18 -1.18
C LYS A 104 -12.16 -5.31 -2.06
N THR A 105 -13.33 -4.82 -1.64
CA THR A 105 -14.52 -4.76 -2.52
C THR A 105 -14.53 -3.54 -3.44
N CYS A 106 -13.63 -2.58 -3.26
CA CYS A 106 -13.60 -1.35 -4.05
C CYS A 106 -12.57 -1.44 -5.18
N ASP A 107 -12.84 -0.74 -6.27
CA ASP A 107 -11.95 -0.68 -7.45
C ASP A 107 -10.88 0.41 -7.28
N VAL A 108 -11.27 1.53 -6.68
CA VAL A 108 -10.44 2.70 -6.43
C VAL A 108 -10.62 3.15 -4.99
N LEU A 109 -9.58 3.70 -4.37
CA LEU A 109 -9.64 4.23 -3.01
C LEU A 109 -9.20 5.69 -3.00
N LEU A 110 -10.01 6.57 -2.43
CA LEU A 110 -9.61 7.89 -1.96
C LEU A 110 -9.48 7.83 -0.44
N LYS A 111 -8.26 8.02 0.05
CA LYS A 111 -7.92 7.83 1.47
C LYS A 111 -7.21 9.04 2.04
N GLY A 112 -7.67 9.52 3.20
CA GLY A 112 -6.97 10.50 4.01
C GLY A 112 -5.75 9.93 4.76
N PRO A 113 -4.93 10.80 5.37
CA PRO A 113 -3.76 10.40 6.14
C PRO A 113 -4.15 9.43 7.27
N THR A 114 -3.27 8.49 7.58
CA THR A 114 -3.43 7.63 8.77
C THR A 114 -2.17 7.70 9.61
N GLU A 115 -2.35 7.86 10.92
CA GLU A 115 -1.27 7.95 11.87
C GLU A 115 -0.61 6.59 12.07
N THR A 116 0.70 6.61 12.32
CA THR A 116 1.47 5.43 12.70
C THR A 116 2.08 5.72 14.07
N PRO A 117 1.74 4.95 15.13
CA PRO A 117 2.28 5.16 16.46
C PRO A 117 3.81 5.14 16.44
N LYS A 118 4.42 6.07 17.17
CA LYS A 118 5.87 6.07 17.36
C LYS A 118 6.29 4.88 18.22
N GLY A 119 7.51 4.39 18.03
CA GLY A 119 8.08 3.31 18.84
C GLY A 119 7.77 1.88 18.37
N GLY A 120 7.20 1.70 17.17
CA GLY A 120 7.05 0.37 16.56
C GLY A 120 5.94 -0.50 17.16
N ALA A 121 5.04 0.07 17.95
CA ALA A 121 3.93 -0.65 18.56
C ALA A 121 2.97 -1.29 17.54
N MET A 122 2.95 -0.79 16.30
CA MET A 122 2.09 -1.30 15.22
C MET A 122 2.68 -0.94 13.86
N GLU A 123 2.54 -1.83 12.88
CA GLU A 123 2.90 -1.55 11.47
C GLU A 123 2.05 -0.38 10.93
N SER A 124 2.60 0.36 9.96
CA SER A 124 1.85 1.44 9.30
C SER A 124 0.72 0.87 8.45
N ALA A 125 -0.51 1.37 8.65
CA ALA A 125 -1.66 1.02 7.79
C ALA A 125 -1.36 1.25 6.30
N ASN A 126 -0.59 2.28 5.97
CA ASN A 126 -0.22 2.57 4.58
C ASN A 126 0.67 1.46 3.98
N VAL A 127 1.62 0.93 4.76
CA VAL A 127 2.49 -0.18 4.33
C VAL A 127 1.67 -1.45 4.18
N THR A 128 0.83 -1.77 5.18
CA THR A 128 -0.04 -2.94 5.15
C THR A 128 -0.98 -2.91 3.94
N LEU A 129 -1.68 -1.79 3.67
CA LEU A 129 -2.57 -1.65 2.51
C LEU A 129 -1.82 -1.82 1.18
N ARG A 130 -0.62 -1.23 1.03
CA ARG A 130 0.17 -1.39 -0.20
C ARG A 130 0.54 -2.83 -0.48
N ARG A 131 0.90 -3.58 0.57
CA ARG A 131 1.22 -5.01 0.46
C ARG A 131 -0.01 -5.84 0.14
N GLU A 132 -1.09 -5.64 0.89
CA GLU A 132 -2.34 -6.40 0.77
C GLU A 132 -3.06 -6.21 -0.57
N LEU A 133 -2.84 -5.06 -1.21
CA LEU A 133 -3.45 -4.68 -2.48
C LEU A 133 -2.45 -4.70 -3.66
N ASP A 134 -1.20 -5.13 -3.44
CA ASP A 134 -0.09 -5.08 -4.41
C ASP A 134 0.04 -3.73 -5.16
N LEU A 135 -0.08 -2.62 -4.42
CA LEU A 135 0.05 -1.25 -4.96
C LEU A 135 1.52 -0.89 -5.17
N TYR A 136 2.12 -1.54 -6.16
CA TYR A 136 3.57 -1.53 -6.41
C TYR A 136 4.14 -0.21 -6.91
N ALA A 137 3.32 0.60 -7.58
CA ALA A 137 3.75 1.89 -8.13
C ALA A 137 3.24 3.02 -7.24
N ASN A 138 4.15 3.73 -6.58
CA ASN A 138 3.85 5.02 -5.99
C ASN A 138 4.21 6.13 -6.98
N VAL A 139 3.18 6.63 -7.67
CA VAL A 139 3.29 7.70 -8.65
C VAL A 139 3.09 9.05 -7.96
N ARG A 140 4.03 9.99 -8.15
CA ARG A 140 3.97 11.34 -7.55
C ARG A 140 4.27 12.41 -8.60
N PRO A 141 3.24 13.04 -9.19
CA PRO A 141 3.44 14.24 -9.99
C PRO A 141 3.85 15.42 -9.09
N VAL A 142 4.82 16.21 -9.56
CA VAL A 142 5.33 17.43 -8.93
C VAL A 142 5.43 18.48 -10.03
N SER A 143 4.65 19.56 -9.90
CA SER A 143 4.65 20.66 -10.85
C SER A 143 4.93 21.97 -10.13
N VAL A 144 5.96 22.68 -10.59
CA VAL A 144 6.33 24.03 -10.18
C VAL A 144 6.64 24.82 -11.46
N PRO A 145 5.60 25.31 -12.17
CA PRO A 145 5.75 25.89 -13.51
C PRO A 145 6.70 27.08 -13.56
N GLU A 146 6.75 27.89 -12.50
CA GLU A 146 7.65 29.04 -12.37
C GLU A 146 9.14 28.66 -12.38
N GLU A 147 9.46 27.43 -11.99
CA GLU A 147 10.82 26.86 -12.04
C GLU A 147 11.01 25.93 -13.26
N GLY A 148 10.00 25.81 -14.12
CA GLY A 148 10.02 24.87 -15.25
C GLY A 148 9.97 23.40 -14.83
N ILE A 149 9.43 23.11 -13.64
CA ILE A 149 9.35 21.74 -13.11
C ILE A 149 8.00 21.12 -13.48
N ASP A 150 8.06 20.02 -14.21
CA ASP A 150 6.94 19.10 -14.44
C ASP A 150 7.48 17.66 -14.41
N TRP A 151 7.56 17.09 -13.22
CA TRP A 151 8.16 15.79 -12.98
C TRP A 151 7.13 14.80 -12.47
N THR A 152 7.27 13.54 -12.86
CA THR A 152 6.51 12.44 -12.25
C THR A 152 7.47 11.39 -11.72
N PHE A 153 7.47 11.21 -10.41
CA PHE A 153 8.27 10.17 -9.76
C PHE A 153 7.51 8.84 -9.79
N PHE A 154 8.15 7.80 -10.31
CA PHE A 154 7.69 6.42 -10.20
C PHE A 154 8.56 5.70 -9.18
N ARG A 155 8.01 5.50 -7.98
CA ARG A 155 8.69 4.79 -6.89
C ARG A 155 8.14 3.39 -6.74
N GLU A 156 9.03 2.40 -6.76
CA GLU A 156 8.69 1.03 -6.34
C GLU A 156 8.29 1.06 -4.85
N ASN A 157 7.15 0.43 -4.54
CA ASN A 157 6.42 0.65 -3.30
C ASN A 157 6.07 -0.65 -2.55
N THR A 158 6.58 -1.78 -3.01
CA THR A 158 6.37 -3.11 -2.41
C THR A 158 7.67 -3.84 -2.08
N GLU A 159 8.83 -3.30 -2.45
CA GLU A 159 10.19 -3.84 -2.29
C GLU A 159 11.11 -2.88 -1.52
N GLY A 160 12.39 -3.28 -1.37
CA GLY A 160 13.41 -2.53 -0.62
C GLY A 160 13.57 -3.01 0.82
N GLU A 161 14.07 -2.11 1.66
CA GLU A 161 14.40 -2.34 3.07
C GLU A 161 13.13 -2.50 3.94
N TYR A 162 11.99 -1.99 3.48
CA TYR A 162 10.74 -1.98 4.26
C TYR A 162 9.97 -3.30 4.25
N VAL A 163 10.24 -4.20 3.30
CA VAL A 163 9.38 -5.37 3.07
C VAL A 163 9.45 -6.38 4.19
N LEU A 164 10.65 -6.56 4.73
CA LEU A 164 10.91 -7.65 5.66
C LEU A 164 10.65 -7.25 7.10
N GLY A 165 10.47 -5.97 7.38
CA GLY A 165 10.29 -5.47 8.75
C GLY A 165 11.38 -6.00 9.67
N SER A 166 11.00 -6.44 10.87
CA SER A 166 11.95 -6.94 11.88
C SER A 166 12.42 -8.40 11.64
N ARG A 167 12.56 -8.84 10.38
CA ARG A 167 12.97 -10.22 10.03
C ARG A 167 14.45 -10.37 9.70
N GLY A 168 15.26 -9.37 10.06
CA GLY A 168 16.72 -9.46 10.07
C GLY A 168 17.24 -10.53 11.02
N VAL A 169 18.56 -10.71 11.03
CA VAL A 169 19.27 -11.65 11.91
C VAL A 169 19.97 -10.86 13.00
N GLU A 170 19.76 -11.26 14.25
CA GLU A 170 20.47 -10.72 15.41
C GLU A 170 21.23 -11.83 16.14
N LEU A 171 22.50 -11.58 16.42
CA LEU A 171 23.30 -12.34 17.38
C LEU A 171 23.59 -11.40 18.56
N PRO A 172 22.89 -11.55 19.70
CA PRO A 172 22.96 -10.62 20.82
C PRO A 172 24.39 -10.37 21.30
N GLY A 173 24.77 -9.09 21.37
CA GLY A 173 26.11 -8.65 21.78
C GLY A 173 27.21 -8.88 20.74
N VAL A 174 26.89 -9.38 19.55
CA VAL A 174 27.85 -9.69 18.48
C VAL A 174 27.56 -8.86 17.23
N LEU A 175 26.39 -9.03 16.63
CA LEU A 175 26.01 -8.32 15.40
C LEU A 175 24.50 -8.31 15.17
N SER A 176 24.06 -7.34 14.37
CA SER A 176 22.71 -7.29 13.79
C SER A 176 22.85 -7.08 12.29
N MET A 177 22.09 -7.83 11.50
CA MET A 177 22.06 -7.79 10.04
C MET A 177 20.62 -7.67 9.57
N ASP A 178 20.42 -6.88 8.52
CA ASP A 178 19.12 -6.73 7.88
C ASP A 178 19.28 -6.82 6.36
N PHE A 179 18.15 -7.02 5.66
CA PHE A 179 18.14 -7.38 4.26
C PHE A 179 17.32 -6.39 3.44
N LYS A 180 17.87 -6.05 2.27
CA LYS A 180 17.12 -5.39 1.20
C LYS A 180 16.68 -6.45 0.20
N VAL A 181 15.39 -6.48 -0.13
CA VAL A 181 14.87 -7.35 -1.19
C VAL A 181 14.54 -6.52 -2.41
N THR A 182 15.01 -6.97 -3.57
CA THR A 182 14.64 -6.38 -4.86
C THR A 182 14.57 -7.50 -5.89
N THR A 183 13.46 -7.59 -6.61
CA THR A 183 13.22 -8.65 -7.58
C THR A 183 13.26 -8.10 -9.01
N LEU A 184 13.63 -8.97 -9.96
CA LEU A 184 13.60 -8.63 -11.37
C LEU A 184 12.18 -8.28 -11.87
N PRO A 185 11.11 -9.02 -11.51
CA PRO A 185 9.75 -8.65 -11.88
C PRO A 185 9.33 -7.31 -11.28
N GLY A 186 9.62 -7.06 -9.99
CA GLY A 186 9.34 -5.80 -9.29
C GLY A 186 10.00 -4.60 -9.97
N THR A 187 11.28 -4.73 -10.30
CA THR A 187 12.04 -3.70 -11.01
C THR A 187 11.52 -3.47 -12.44
N ARG A 188 11.16 -4.53 -13.16
CA ARG A 188 10.63 -4.41 -14.53
C ARG A 188 9.26 -3.77 -14.57
N ARG A 189 8.35 -4.11 -13.65
CA ARG A 189 6.98 -3.56 -13.64
C ARG A 189 6.98 -2.06 -13.32
N ILE A 190 7.82 -1.60 -12.39
CA ILE A 190 7.92 -0.16 -12.10
C ILE A 190 8.56 0.61 -13.27
N ALA A 191 9.58 0.04 -13.93
CA ALA A 191 10.17 0.66 -15.12
C ALA A 191 9.15 0.77 -16.27
N ARG A 192 8.35 -0.27 -16.52
CA ARG A 192 7.25 -0.24 -17.51
C ARG A 192 6.12 0.72 -17.14
N ALA A 193 5.90 0.98 -15.85
CA ALA A 193 4.92 1.98 -15.44
C ALA A 193 5.40 3.41 -15.75
N ALA A 194 6.72 3.62 -15.79
CA ALA A 194 7.34 4.93 -16.00
C ALA A 194 7.55 5.32 -17.49
N PHE A 195 7.51 4.35 -18.41
CA PHE A 195 7.79 4.52 -19.85
C PHE A 195 6.74 3.82 -20.71
#